data_AF-A0A7Y5IY21-F1
#
_entry.id   AF-A0A7Y5IY21-F1
#
_cell.length_a   1.000
_cell.length_b   1.000
_cell.length_c   1.000
_cell.angle_alpha   90.00
_cell.angle_beta   90.00
_cell.angle_gamma   90.00
#
_symmetry.space_group_name_H-M   'P 1'
#
loop_
_entity.id
_entity.type
_entity.pdbx_description
1 polymer ?
#
loop_
_entity_poly.entity_id
_entity_poly.type
_entity_poly.pdbx_seq_one_letter_code
_entity_poly.pdbx_strand_id
1 'polypeptide(L)'
;MTHATHVLRVVLVVAALGVGGLAAQRLLKPASFGEVGHYRKDSVYEIMSHEPVHQGREACAECHEDIHALHDKDIHYGVECEDCHGPGNLHVRHHTEDTPTVSEEEARMPMEYTLEGCLFCHRKLAARPTNFPQIDPTEHYKFLHVTDNTTRCIECHSPHEPIYLLAKVNEARIHPVIRQCEDCHDGKPEKDHREVEGHPVIFTCRDCHKAIVEDFETHEHAFMDCTACHLFHAENENAGRIFKNGNGKFCLLCHEKKPFKDGEAVPQIVSSEHLAEMAPDLNMTPEEIPHHSRACLDCHFDFIHDSELIKKGVIVDVQ
;
A
#
# COMPACT_ATOMS: atom_id res chain seq x y z
N MET A 1 -12.45 -39.45 54.61
CA MET A 1 -11.17 -39.72 53.91
C MET A 1 -11.32 -39.33 52.44
N THR A 2 -11.09 -38.07 52.06
CA THR A 2 -11.39 -37.60 50.69
C THR A 2 -10.42 -36.54 50.15
N HIS A 3 -9.68 -35.82 51.00
CA HIS A 3 -8.72 -34.80 50.56
C HIS A 3 -7.30 -35.35 50.32
N ALA A 4 -6.77 -36.21 51.20
CA ALA A 4 -5.40 -36.72 51.08
C ALA A 4 -5.17 -37.55 49.80
N THR A 5 -6.14 -38.36 49.39
CA THR A 5 -6.07 -39.17 48.16
C THR A 5 -6.11 -38.31 46.90
N HIS A 6 -6.87 -37.20 46.93
CA HIS A 6 -6.93 -36.26 45.81
C HIS A 6 -5.61 -35.49 45.67
N VAL A 7 -5.07 -34.99 46.79
CA VAL A 7 -3.76 -34.30 46.82
C VAL A 7 -2.64 -35.21 46.31
N LEU A 8 -2.58 -36.47 46.75
CA LEU A 8 -1.56 -37.41 46.28
C LEU A 8 -1.65 -37.68 44.77
N ARG A 9 -2.87 -37.85 44.23
CA ARG A 9 -3.08 -38.04 42.79
C ARG A 9 -2.61 -36.83 41.98
N VAL A 10 -2.92 -35.62 42.42
CA VAL A 10 -2.48 -34.39 41.75
C VAL A 10 -0.95 -34.28 41.78
N VAL A 11 -0.32 -34.54 42.94
CA VAL A 11 1.15 -34.52 43.05
C VAL A 11 1.81 -35.55 42.13
N LEU A 12 1.26 -36.76 42.02
CA LEU A 12 1.78 -37.79 41.12
C LEU A 12 1.64 -37.41 39.64
N VAL A 13 0.52 -36.81 39.24
CA VAL A 13 0.32 -36.31 37.87
C VAL A 13 1.31 -35.18 37.57
N VAL A 14 1.45 -34.21 38.48
CA VAL A 14 2.42 -33.11 38.32
C VAL A 14 3.85 -33.64 38.25
N ALA A 15 4.22 -34.61 39.10
CA ALA A 15 5.53 -35.24 39.06
C ALA A 15 5.76 -36.01 37.75
N ALA A 16 4.77 -36.77 37.28
CA ALA A 16 4.83 -37.48 36.01
C ALA A 16 4.98 -36.52 34.82
N LEU A 17 4.23 -35.41 34.80
CA LEU A 17 4.36 -34.36 33.79
C LEU A 17 5.72 -33.66 33.88
N GLY A 18 6.22 -33.39 35.08
CA GLY A 18 7.54 -32.80 35.29
C GLY A 18 8.67 -33.70 34.78
N VAL A 19 8.64 -34.99 35.14
CA VAL A 19 9.61 -35.98 34.65
C VAL A 19 9.50 -36.15 33.13
N GLY A 20 8.28 -36.24 32.59
CA GLY A 20 8.02 -36.30 31.16
C GLY A 20 8.57 -35.08 30.42
N GLY A 21 8.35 -33.87 30.96
CA GLY A 21 8.87 -32.62 30.41
C GLY A 21 10.41 -32.57 30.41
N LEU A 22 11.06 -33.02 31.48
CA LEU A 22 12.53 -33.08 31.55
C LEU A 22 13.11 -34.11 30.56
N ALA A 23 12.46 -35.26 30.42
CA ALA A 23 12.85 -36.25 29.42
C ALA A 23 12.69 -35.71 28.00
N ALA A 24 11.56 -35.08 27.69
CA ALA A 24 11.32 -34.44 26.40
C ALA A 24 12.35 -33.34 26.11
N GLN A 25 12.67 -32.49 27.09
CA GLN A 25 13.69 -31.44 26.94
C GLN A 25 15.08 -32.03 26.63
N ARG A 26 15.42 -33.17 27.23
CA ARG A 26 16.72 -33.84 26.98
C ARG A 26 16.77 -34.53 25.61
N LEU A 27 15.66 -35.12 25.18
CA LEU A 27 15.61 -35.94 23.95
C LEU A 27 15.32 -35.12 22.69
N LEU A 28 14.53 -34.06 22.79
CA LEU A 28 14.10 -33.26 21.64
C LEU A 28 14.95 -32.01 21.41
N LYS A 29 15.82 -31.64 22.37
CA LYS A 29 16.71 -30.49 22.23
C LYS A 29 17.83 -30.85 21.25
N PRO A 30 17.93 -30.17 20.09
CA PRO A 30 19.02 -30.38 19.14
C PRO A 30 20.38 -30.08 19.79
N ALA A 31 21.42 -30.81 19.37
CA ALA A 31 22.76 -30.71 19.96
C ALA A 31 23.28 -29.26 19.97
N SER A 32 23.04 -28.51 18.90
CA SER A 32 23.49 -27.13 18.73
C SER A 32 22.50 -26.06 19.22
N PHE A 33 21.40 -26.46 19.89
CA PHE A 33 20.44 -25.51 20.46
C PHE A 33 21.02 -24.80 21.67
N GLY A 34 21.05 -23.46 21.64
CA GLY A 34 21.54 -22.66 22.75
C GLY A 34 23.01 -22.25 22.66
N GLU A 35 23.75 -22.67 21.63
CA GLU A 35 25.18 -22.34 21.51
C GLU A 35 25.44 -20.84 21.27
N VAL A 36 24.56 -20.17 20.51
CA VAL A 36 24.71 -18.76 20.09
C VAL A 36 23.45 -17.92 20.33
N GLY A 37 22.41 -18.50 20.92
CA GLY A 37 21.11 -17.87 21.16
C GLY A 37 20.02 -18.91 21.39
N HIS A 38 18.77 -18.48 21.60
CA HIS A 38 17.64 -19.39 21.83
C HIS A 38 17.11 -20.05 20.53
N TYR A 39 18.01 -20.63 19.75
CA TYR A 39 17.73 -21.34 18.50
C TYR A 39 18.78 -22.42 18.23
N ARG A 40 18.53 -23.25 17.22
CA ARG A 40 19.45 -24.30 16.75
C ARG A 40 20.48 -23.69 15.80
N LYS A 41 21.73 -23.57 16.22
CA LYS A 41 22.80 -22.95 15.40
C LYS A 41 22.94 -23.58 14.01
N ASP A 42 22.88 -24.92 13.92
CA ASP A 42 23.07 -25.63 12.64
C ASP A 42 21.99 -25.31 11.60
N SER A 43 20.80 -24.85 12.02
CA SER A 43 19.74 -24.49 11.09
C SER A 43 20.15 -23.36 10.15
N VAL A 44 21.04 -22.48 10.58
CA VAL A 44 21.54 -21.37 9.75
C VAL A 44 22.30 -21.93 8.55
N TYR A 45 23.25 -22.84 8.78
CA TYR A 45 24.05 -23.42 7.71
C TYR A 45 23.22 -24.33 6.80
N GLU A 46 22.24 -25.06 7.37
CA GLU A 46 21.31 -25.86 6.58
C GLU A 46 20.47 -24.98 5.64
N ILE A 47 19.84 -23.91 6.16
CA ILE A 47 19.05 -22.98 5.34
C ILE A 47 19.93 -22.30 4.29
N MET A 48 21.14 -21.86 4.66
CA MET A 48 22.10 -21.26 3.72
C MET A 48 22.59 -22.22 2.63
N SER A 49 22.50 -23.53 2.84
CA SER A 49 22.91 -24.53 1.86
C SER A 49 21.85 -24.82 0.79
N HIS A 50 20.62 -24.32 0.97
CA HIS A 50 19.59 -24.43 -0.04
C HIS A 50 19.91 -23.51 -1.22
N GLU A 51 19.57 -23.97 -2.43
CA GLU A 51 19.67 -23.14 -3.62
C GLU A 51 18.66 -21.97 -3.52
N PRO A 52 19.10 -20.71 -3.68
CA PRO A 52 18.18 -19.58 -3.73
C PRO A 52 17.27 -19.71 -4.96
N VAL A 53 15.98 -19.91 -4.71
CA VAL A 53 14.98 -19.95 -5.78
C VAL A 53 14.45 -18.55 -6.10
N HIS A 54 14.56 -17.62 -5.15
CA HIS A 54 14.20 -16.23 -5.38
C HIS A 54 15.25 -15.54 -6.26
N GLN A 55 14.80 -14.88 -7.31
CA GLN A 55 15.62 -14.17 -8.30
C GLN A 55 15.93 -12.73 -7.88
N GLY A 56 15.07 -12.12 -7.06
CA GLY A 56 15.15 -10.71 -6.71
C GLY A 56 14.72 -9.77 -7.84
N ARG A 57 14.34 -8.55 -7.46
CA ARG A 57 13.75 -7.55 -8.35
C ARG A 57 14.66 -7.10 -9.50
N GLU A 58 15.98 -7.03 -9.28
CA GLU A 58 16.94 -6.63 -10.33
C GLU A 58 16.95 -7.62 -11.50
N ALA A 59 16.88 -8.93 -11.24
CA ALA A 59 16.81 -9.94 -12.30
C ALA A 59 15.54 -9.79 -13.15
N CYS A 60 14.41 -9.43 -12.52
CA CYS A 60 13.18 -9.15 -13.24
C CYS A 60 13.30 -7.91 -14.14
N ALA A 61 14.04 -6.88 -13.70
CA ALA A 61 14.23 -5.63 -14.42
C ALA A 61 14.99 -5.81 -15.75
N GLU A 62 15.82 -6.83 -15.87
CA GLU A 62 16.58 -7.13 -17.10
C GLU A 62 15.68 -7.43 -18.29
N CYS A 63 14.48 -7.97 -18.06
CA CYS A 63 13.49 -8.32 -19.08
C CYS A 63 12.19 -7.50 -19.00
N HIS A 64 11.87 -6.94 -17.84
CA HIS A 64 10.63 -6.20 -17.57
C HIS A 64 10.88 -4.76 -17.10
N GLU A 65 11.73 -4.02 -17.82
CA GLU A 65 12.16 -2.66 -17.47
C GLU A 65 10.98 -1.70 -17.24
N ASP A 66 9.98 -1.69 -18.12
CA ASP A 66 8.82 -0.79 -18.01
C ASP A 66 8.00 -1.06 -16.75
N ILE A 67 7.79 -2.33 -16.41
CA ILE A 67 7.06 -2.74 -15.20
C ILE A 67 7.86 -2.42 -13.96
N HIS A 68 9.17 -2.68 -13.98
CA HIS A 68 10.07 -2.32 -12.90
C HIS A 68 10.08 -0.81 -12.67
N ALA A 69 10.11 0.00 -13.73
CA ALA A 69 10.11 1.45 -13.65
C ALA A 69 8.79 1.99 -13.05
N LEU A 70 7.64 1.38 -13.38
CA LEU A 70 6.36 1.70 -12.73
C LEU A 70 6.38 1.35 -11.24
N HIS A 71 6.84 0.14 -10.91
CA HIS A 71 6.90 -0.37 -9.55
C HIS A 71 7.81 0.46 -8.64
N ASP A 72 9.03 0.76 -9.10
CA ASP A 72 10.03 1.53 -8.35
C ASP A 72 9.63 3.01 -8.17
N LYS A 73 8.77 3.53 -9.04
CA LYS A 73 8.21 4.87 -8.91
C LYS A 73 7.19 4.96 -7.76
N ASP A 74 6.43 3.89 -7.50
CA ASP A 74 5.24 3.89 -6.66
C ASP A 74 5.51 3.33 -5.24
N ILE A 75 4.51 3.30 -4.35
CA ILE A 75 4.67 2.96 -2.93
C ILE A 75 4.89 1.47 -2.66
N HIS A 76 4.58 0.62 -3.63
CA HIS A 76 4.94 -0.79 -3.58
C HIS A 76 6.42 -1.05 -3.86
N TYR A 77 7.26 -0.02 -4.09
CA TYR A 77 8.69 -0.20 -4.40
C TYR A 77 9.46 -1.16 -3.47
N GLY A 78 9.04 -1.29 -2.20
CA GLY A 78 9.62 -2.20 -1.20
C GLY A 78 8.94 -3.57 -1.06
N VAL A 79 7.95 -3.88 -1.89
CA VAL A 79 7.35 -5.21 -2.04
C VAL A 79 8.07 -5.90 -3.19
N GLU A 80 8.60 -7.10 -2.98
CA GLU A 80 9.34 -7.78 -4.05
C GLU A 80 8.35 -8.36 -5.07
N CYS A 81 8.75 -8.43 -6.36
CA CYS A 81 7.89 -9.00 -7.41
C CYS A 81 7.39 -10.41 -7.03
N GLU A 82 8.23 -11.13 -6.30
CA GLU A 82 8.04 -12.52 -5.89
C GLU A 82 7.02 -12.69 -4.78
N ASP A 83 6.70 -11.64 -4.03
CA ASP A 83 5.63 -11.65 -3.04
C ASP A 83 4.26 -11.84 -3.69
N CYS A 84 4.10 -11.36 -4.93
CA CYS A 84 2.88 -11.51 -5.73
C CYS A 84 2.96 -12.62 -6.79
N HIS A 85 4.17 -12.87 -7.31
CA HIS A 85 4.39 -13.76 -8.46
C HIS A 85 5.12 -15.06 -8.12
N GLY A 86 5.48 -15.31 -6.87
CA GLY A 86 6.31 -16.46 -6.49
C GLY A 86 7.77 -16.32 -6.91
N PRO A 87 8.61 -17.35 -6.69
CA PRO A 87 10.07 -17.22 -6.69
C PRO A 87 10.73 -16.99 -8.06
N GLY A 88 10.02 -17.11 -9.19
CA GLY A 88 10.58 -16.74 -10.49
C GLY A 88 11.69 -17.60 -11.10
N ASN A 89 12.37 -18.49 -10.36
CA ASN A 89 13.47 -19.30 -10.90
C ASN A 89 13.09 -20.12 -12.14
N LEU A 90 11.92 -20.76 -12.14
CA LEU A 90 11.47 -21.55 -13.30
C LEU A 90 11.19 -20.66 -14.51
N HIS A 91 10.62 -19.48 -14.28
CA HIS A 91 10.34 -18.48 -15.30
C HIS A 91 11.61 -17.96 -15.94
N VAL A 92 12.57 -17.51 -15.13
CA VAL A 92 13.86 -17.00 -15.61
C VAL A 92 14.60 -18.08 -16.38
N ARG A 93 14.75 -19.28 -15.81
CA ARG A 93 15.44 -20.39 -16.49
C ARG A 93 14.82 -20.73 -17.84
N HIS A 94 13.49 -20.73 -17.94
CA HIS A 94 12.82 -21.00 -19.20
C HIS A 94 13.16 -19.98 -20.29
N HIS A 95 13.35 -18.71 -19.93
CA HIS A 95 13.63 -17.64 -20.89
C HIS A 95 15.13 -17.38 -21.12
N THR A 96 16.00 -17.77 -20.19
CA THR A 96 17.46 -17.52 -20.29
C THR A 96 18.28 -18.74 -20.74
N GLU A 97 17.76 -19.97 -20.60
CA GLU A 97 18.46 -21.17 -21.08
C GLU A 97 18.35 -21.30 -22.61
N ASP A 98 19.47 -21.58 -23.30
CA ASP A 98 19.48 -21.82 -24.75
C ASP A 98 18.59 -23.01 -25.19
N THR A 99 18.39 -23.98 -24.30
CA THR A 99 17.51 -25.13 -24.50
C THR A 99 16.74 -25.38 -23.21
N PRO A 100 15.58 -24.73 -23.03
CA PRO A 100 14.82 -24.78 -21.79
C PRO A 100 14.38 -26.19 -21.44
N THR A 101 14.69 -26.62 -20.22
CA THR A 101 14.21 -27.90 -19.66
C THR A 101 12.86 -27.77 -18.96
N VAL A 102 12.46 -26.54 -18.63
CA VAL A 102 11.20 -26.18 -17.99
C VAL A 102 10.17 -25.91 -19.09
N SER A 103 8.96 -26.45 -18.96
CA SER A 103 7.87 -26.16 -19.90
C SER A 103 7.32 -24.74 -19.73
N GLU A 104 6.65 -24.22 -20.76
CA GLU A 104 5.99 -22.91 -20.68
C GLU A 104 4.93 -22.85 -19.57
N GLU A 105 4.23 -23.96 -19.30
CA GLU A 105 3.26 -24.06 -18.22
C GLU A 105 3.91 -23.93 -16.84
N GLU A 106 5.03 -24.62 -16.62
CA GLU A 106 5.81 -24.54 -15.37
C GLU A 106 6.50 -23.18 -15.18
N ALA A 107 6.85 -22.53 -16.29
CA ALA A 107 7.47 -21.21 -16.31
C ALA A 107 6.46 -20.06 -16.11
N ARG A 108 5.16 -20.35 -16.16
CA ARG A 108 4.13 -19.33 -16.01
C ARG A 108 4.08 -18.85 -14.57
N MET A 109 4.42 -17.58 -14.38
CA MET A 109 4.34 -16.96 -13.07
C MET A 109 2.88 -16.90 -12.58
N PRO A 110 2.60 -17.32 -11.33
CA PRO A 110 1.31 -17.07 -10.73
C PRO A 110 1.02 -15.57 -10.66
N MET A 111 -0.27 -15.26 -10.63
CA MET A 111 -0.77 -13.90 -10.55
C MET A 111 -1.78 -13.89 -9.41
N GLU A 112 -1.31 -13.60 -8.19
CA GLU A 112 -2.14 -13.56 -6.98
C GLU A 112 -2.99 -12.27 -6.91
N TYR A 113 -3.74 -11.99 -7.97
CA TYR A 113 -4.63 -10.82 -8.09
C TYR A 113 -6.04 -11.07 -7.56
N THR A 114 -6.18 -12.05 -6.65
CA THR A 114 -7.46 -12.29 -5.99
C THR A 114 -7.76 -11.15 -5.02
N LEU A 115 -9.04 -10.93 -4.72
CA LEU A 115 -9.45 -9.95 -3.71
C LEU A 115 -8.73 -10.21 -2.38
N GLU A 116 -8.65 -11.48 -1.96
CA GLU A 116 -7.96 -11.87 -0.74
C GLU A 116 -6.44 -11.71 -0.81
N GLY A 117 -5.81 -11.79 -1.99
CA GLY A 117 -4.38 -11.52 -2.17
C GLY A 117 -4.01 -10.10 -1.77
N CYS A 118 -4.75 -9.10 -2.26
CA CYS A 118 -4.53 -7.71 -1.88
C CYS A 118 -4.90 -7.45 -0.41
N LEU A 119 -6.03 -8.01 0.04
CA LEU A 119 -6.52 -7.83 1.41
C LEU A 119 -5.68 -8.54 2.45
N PHE A 120 -4.84 -9.51 2.04
CA PHE A 120 -3.85 -10.10 2.91
C PHE A 120 -2.98 -9.04 3.56
N CYS A 121 -2.63 -7.96 2.85
CA CYS A 121 -1.90 -6.81 3.40
C CYS A 121 -2.80 -5.61 3.70
N HIS A 122 -3.80 -5.31 2.87
CA HIS A 122 -4.54 -4.04 2.94
C HIS A 122 -5.86 -4.08 3.71
N ARG A 123 -6.29 -5.23 4.23
CA ARG A 123 -7.50 -5.27 5.07
C ARG A 123 -7.32 -4.43 6.34
N LYS A 124 -8.35 -3.64 6.67
CA LYS A 124 -8.46 -2.94 7.95
C LYS A 124 -8.56 -3.94 9.10
N LEU A 125 -7.56 -3.94 9.98
CA LEU A 125 -7.48 -4.81 11.16
C LEU A 125 -7.06 -3.99 12.38
N ALA A 126 -7.70 -4.22 13.52
CA ALA A 126 -7.38 -3.50 14.77
C ALA A 126 -5.92 -3.69 15.24
N ALA A 127 -5.27 -4.80 14.85
CA ALA A 127 -3.89 -5.10 15.21
C ALA A 127 -2.85 -4.47 14.27
N ARG A 128 -3.27 -3.86 13.16
CA ARG A 128 -2.36 -3.25 12.19
C ARG A 128 -2.07 -1.80 12.54
N PRO A 129 -0.84 -1.31 12.29
CA PRO A 129 -0.51 0.10 12.46
C PRO A 129 -1.44 1.01 11.65
N THR A 130 -1.89 2.12 12.24
CA THR A 130 -2.79 3.09 11.56
C THR A 130 -2.11 3.78 10.39
N ASN A 131 -0.78 3.86 10.40
CA ASN A 131 0.04 4.46 9.34
C ASN A 131 0.31 3.52 8.15
N PHE A 132 -0.17 2.28 8.18
CA PHE A 132 -0.14 1.38 7.02
C PHE A 132 -1.46 1.54 6.21
N PRO A 133 -1.42 1.66 4.87
CA PRO A 133 -2.64 1.79 4.06
C PRO A 133 -3.58 0.61 4.23
N GLN A 134 -4.74 0.87 4.83
CA GLN A 134 -5.74 -0.13 5.14
C GLN A 134 -7.13 0.31 4.67
N ILE A 135 -7.91 -0.65 4.19
CA ILE A 135 -9.27 -0.43 3.71
C ILE A 135 -10.25 -1.42 4.33
N ASP A 136 -11.47 -0.94 4.56
CA ASP A 136 -12.64 -1.81 4.57
C ASP A 136 -13.16 -1.91 3.12
N PRO A 137 -13.22 -3.11 2.52
CA PRO A 137 -13.63 -3.24 1.11
C PRO A 137 -15.03 -2.71 0.82
N THR A 138 -15.95 -2.82 1.78
CA THR A 138 -17.33 -2.36 1.61
C THR A 138 -17.39 -0.85 1.56
N GLU A 139 -16.72 -0.18 2.50
CA GLU A 139 -16.64 1.28 2.50
C GLU A 139 -15.84 1.82 1.31
N HIS A 140 -14.78 1.11 0.89
CA HIS A 140 -13.97 1.48 -0.26
C HIS A 140 -14.77 1.43 -1.58
N TYR A 141 -15.50 0.34 -1.83
CA TYR A 141 -16.38 0.25 -3.01
C TYR A 141 -17.51 1.27 -2.98
N LYS A 142 -18.10 1.52 -1.81
CA LYS A 142 -19.14 2.53 -1.64
C LYS A 142 -18.63 3.94 -1.96
N PHE A 143 -17.42 4.29 -1.51
CA PHE A 143 -16.79 5.58 -1.83
C PHE A 143 -16.59 5.77 -3.33
N LEU A 144 -16.21 4.70 -4.05
CA LEU A 144 -16.00 4.72 -5.50
C LEU A 144 -17.28 4.47 -6.31
N HIS A 145 -18.45 4.40 -5.67
CA HIS A 145 -19.73 4.09 -6.30
C HIS A 145 -19.70 2.80 -7.13
N VAL A 146 -18.98 1.79 -6.66
CA VAL A 146 -18.93 0.46 -7.27
C VAL A 146 -20.22 -0.30 -6.91
N THR A 147 -20.91 -0.79 -7.94
CA THR A 147 -22.19 -1.49 -7.81
C THR A 147 -22.05 -3.00 -7.75
N ASP A 148 -20.93 -3.54 -8.22
CA ASP A 148 -20.59 -4.96 -8.16
C ASP A 148 -19.41 -5.20 -7.21
N ASN A 149 -19.69 -5.68 -6.00
CA ASN A 149 -18.69 -5.95 -4.98
C ASN A 149 -17.81 -7.18 -5.28
N THR A 150 -18.00 -7.86 -6.41
CA THR A 150 -17.09 -8.91 -6.91
C THR A 150 -16.01 -8.35 -7.84
N THR A 151 -16.06 -7.05 -8.15
CA THR A 151 -15.07 -6.33 -8.96
C THR A 151 -13.67 -6.49 -8.36
N ARG A 152 -12.72 -7.00 -9.14
CA ARG A 152 -11.34 -7.19 -8.66
C ARG A 152 -10.66 -5.84 -8.45
N CYS A 153 -9.77 -5.74 -7.46
CA CYS A 153 -8.98 -4.54 -7.21
C CYS A 153 -8.25 -4.05 -8.46
N ILE A 154 -7.78 -5.01 -9.29
CA ILE A 154 -7.01 -4.75 -10.51
C ILE A 154 -7.82 -4.14 -11.66
N GLU A 155 -9.15 -4.08 -11.56
CA GLU A 155 -9.98 -3.36 -12.53
C GLU A 155 -9.84 -1.83 -12.38
N CYS A 156 -9.31 -1.38 -11.22
CA CYS A 156 -9.11 0.02 -10.89
C CYS A 156 -7.64 0.35 -10.56
N HIS A 157 -6.92 -0.53 -9.86
CA HIS A 157 -5.54 -0.31 -9.41
C HIS A 157 -4.55 -1.22 -10.14
N SER A 158 -3.42 -0.67 -10.60
CA SER A 158 -2.30 -1.51 -11.06
C SER A 158 -1.50 -2.00 -9.84
N PRO A 159 -1.21 -3.31 -9.66
CA PRO A 159 -0.33 -3.77 -8.59
C PRO A 159 1.09 -3.19 -8.67
N HIS A 160 1.53 -2.83 -9.88
CA HIS A 160 2.82 -2.20 -10.16
C HIS A 160 2.79 -0.67 -10.07
N GLU A 161 1.62 -0.06 -9.88
CA GLU A 161 1.45 1.39 -9.72
C GLU A 161 0.13 1.67 -8.98
N PRO A 162 0.00 1.23 -7.71
CA PRO A 162 -1.30 1.21 -7.03
C PRO A 162 -1.86 2.60 -6.72
N ILE A 163 -1.00 3.61 -6.54
CA ILE A 163 -1.41 4.97 -6.16
C ILE A 163 -1.01 6.04 -7.19
N TYR A 164 -0.89 5.68 -8.47
CA TYR A 164 -0.89 6.58 -9.64
C TYR A 164 -0.14 7.91 -9.44
N LEU A 165 1.09 7.80 -8.91
CA LEU A 165 1.88 8.97 -8.51
C LEU A 165 2.32 9.81 -9.70
N LEU A 166 2.33 11.13 -9.48
CA LEU A 166 2.87 12.13 -10.41
C LEU A 166 4.39 12.13 -10.49
N ALA A 167 5.08 11.78 -9.41
CA ALA A 167 6.53 11.77 -9.29
C ALA A 167 6.99 10.54 -8.50
N LYS A 168 8.28 10.21 -8.56
CA LYS A 168 8.84 9.07 -7.83
C LYS A 168 8.78 9.28 -6.32
N VAL A 169 8.61 8.20 -5.56
CA VAL A 169 8.59 8.24 -4.08
C VAL A 169 9.81 8.93 -3.47
N ASN A 170 11.00 8.75 -4.03
CA ASN A 170 12.24 9.35 -3.51
C ASN A 170 12.38 10.85 -3.84
N GLU A 171 11.63 11.36 -4.81
CA GLU A 171 11.54 12.78 -5.17
C GLU A 171 10.48 13.52 -4.34
N ALA A 172 9.68 12.80 -3.56
CA ALA A 172 8.60 13.38 -2.76
C ALA A 172 9.12 14.21 -1.59
N ARG A 173 8.43 15.31 -1.31
CA ARG A 173 8.81 16.27 -0.27
C ARG A 173 8.63 15.67 1.11
N ILE A 174 9.63 15.89 1.96
CA ILE A 174 9.53 15.63 3.40
C ILE A 174 8.57 16.64 4.03
N HIS A 175 7.78 16.18 4.99
CA HIS A 175 6.81 16.93 5.75
C HIS A 175 6.84 16.50 7.23
N PRO A 176 6.56 17.43 8.17
CA PRO A 176 6.32 17.06 9.55
C PRO A 176 5.13 16.10 9.66
N VAL A 177 5.15 15.22 10.66
CA VAL A 177 4.05 14.28 10.90
C VAL A 177 2.77 15.05 11.23
N ILE A 178 1.75 14.86 10.40
CA ILE A 178 0.37 15.32 10.63
C ILE A 178 -0.33 14.17 11.38
N ARG A 179 -0.79 14.43 12.60
CA ARG A 179 -1.52 13.42 13.39
C ARG A 179 -2.99 13.49 13.04
N GLN A 180 -3.60 12.37 12.70
CA GLN A 180 -5.04 12.30 12.48
C GLN A 180 -5.75 12.00 13.82
N CYS A 181 -7.01 12.38 13.94
CA CYS A 181 -7.79 12.12 15.16
C CYS A 181 -7.88 10.61 15.42
N GLU A 182 -8.01 9.83 14.35
CA GLU A 182 -8.16 8.39 14.30
C GLU A 182 -6.90 7.64 14.74
N ASP A 183 -5.74 8.29 14.77
CA ASP A 183 -4.50 7.69 15.30
C ASP A 183 -4.58 7.41 16.82
N CYS A 184 -5.47 8.12 17.52
CA CYS A 184 -5.64 8.02 18.97
C CYS A 184 -7.09 7.68 19.38
N HIS A 185 -8.06 7.84 18.48
CA HIS A 185 -9.48 7.67 18.76
C HIS A 185 -10.14 6.63 17.84
N ASP A 186 -10.79 5.64 18.44
CA ASP A 186 -11.56 4.61 17.70
C ASP A 186 -12.97 5.09 17.29
N GLY A 187 -13.30 6.36 17.49
CA GLY A 187 -14.62 6.93 17.16
C GLY A 187 -14.65 8.45 17.30
N LYS A 188 -15.76 9.07 16.86
CA LYS A 188 -15.93 10.52 16.92
C LYS A 188 -15.90 10.98 18.40
N PRO A 189 -14.95 11.84 18.80
CA PRO A 189 -14.90 12.37 20.16
C PRO A 189 -16.17 13.14 20.50
N GLU A 190 -16.66 13.00 21.73
CA GLU A 190 -17.86 13.74 22.20
C GLU A 190 -17.62 15.25 22.36
N LYS A 191 -16.35 15.65 22.52
CA LYS A 191 -15.91 17.03 22.74
C LYS A 191 -14.78 17.39 21.79
N ASP A 192 -14.68 18.67 21.48
CA ASP A 192 -13.56 19.19 20.69
C ASP A 192 -12.24 18.96 21.44
N HIS A 193 -11.20 18.53 20.74
CA HIS A 193 -9.87 18.30 21.31
C HIS A 193 -9.31 19.48 22.12
N ARG A 194 -9.69 20.73 21.78
CA ARG A 194 -9.30 21.95 22.51
C ARG A 194 -9.96 22.08 23.88
N GLU A 195 -11.06 21.36 24.11
CA GLU A 195 -11.83 21.37 25.35
C GLU A 195 -11.43 20.24 26.31
N VAL A 196 -10.56 19.32 25.88
CA VAL A 196 -10.10 18.19 26.66
C VAL A 196 -8.77 18.54 27.31
N GLU A 197 -8.77 18.68 28.63
CA GLU A 197 -7.56 18.98 29.41
C GLU A 197 -6.49 17.90 29.19
N GLY A 198 -5.27 18.31 28.82
CA GLY A 198 -4.15 17.41 28.58
C GLY A 198 -4.17 16.70 27.22
N HIS A 199 -5.10 17.02 26.33
CA HIS A 199 -5.06 16.54 24.95
C HIS A 199 -3.81 17.07 24.22
N PRO A 200 -3.04 16.22 23.51
CA PRO A 200 -1.84 16.66 22.80
C PRO A 200 -2.17 17.66 21.70
N VAL A 201 -1.23 18.55 21.39
CA VAL A 201 -1.34 19.44 20.23
C VAL A 201 -1.23 18.59 18.96
N ILE A 202 -2.24 18.67 18.11
CA ILE A 202 -2.27 18.01 16.80
C ILE A 202 -2.00 19.07 15.73
N PHE A 203 -1.15 18.74 14.76
CA PHE A 203 -1.01 19.52 13.53
C PHE A 203 -1.95 18.97 12.46
N THR A 204 -2.70 19.86 11.82
CA THR A 204 -3.54 19.61 10.65
C THR A 204 -2.97 20.33 9.42
N CYS A 205 -3.45 19.98 8.22
CA CYS A 205 -3.07 20.67 6.99
C CYS A 205 -3.32 22.19 7.07
N ARG A 206 -4.42 22.59 7.72
CA ARG A 206 -4.86 23.98 7.82
C ARG A 206 -3.91 24.86 8.65
N ASP A 207 -3.23 24.30 9.63
CA ASP A 207 -2.34 25.06 10.51
C ASP A 207 -1.18 25.70 9.74
N CYS A 208 -0.72 25.05 8.67
CA CYS A 208 0.33 25.56 7.79
C CYS A 208 -0.21 26.05 6.43
N HIS A 209 -1.27 25.43 5.90
CA HIS A 209 -1.78 25.66 4.54
C HIS A 209 -3.17 26.30 4.52
N LYS A 210 -3.49 27.17 5.49
CA LYS A 210 -4.83 27.77 5.64
C LYS A 210 -5.46 28.27 4.34
N ALA A 211 -4.72 29.05 3.55
CA ALA A 211 -5.26 29.60 2.30
C ALA A 211 -5.61 28.52 1.27
N ILE A 212 -4.81 27.45 1.18
CA ILE A 212 -5.05 26.31 0.27
C ILE A 212 -6.26 25.50 0.75
N VAL A 213 -6.39 25.31 2.06
CA VAL A 213 -7.53 24.58 2.64
C VAL A 213 -8.83 25.36 2.41
N GLU A 214 -8.84 26.66 2.68
CA GLU A 214 -10.02 27.53 2.47
C GLU A 214 -10.41 27.63 0.99
N ASP A 215 -9.42 27.58 0.08
CA ASP A 215 -9.64 27.47 -1.36
C ASP A 215 -10.29 26.13 -1.73
N PHE A 216 -9.67 25.01 -1.35
CA PHE A 216 -10.15 23.66 -1.65
C PHE A 216 -11.58 23.40 -1.16
N GLU A 217 -11.94 23.90 0.03
CA GLU A 217 -13.29 23.79 0.61
C GLU A 217 -14.40 24.39 -0.27
N THR A 218 -14.07 25.22 -1.26
CA THR A 218 -15.03 25.86 -2.18
C THR A 218 -15.12 25.21 -3.56
N HIS A 219 -14.34 24.14 -3.82
CA HIS A 219 -14.26 23.47 -5.11
C HIS A 219 -15.06 22.16 -5.18
N GLU A 220 -15.26 21.63 -6.38
CA GLU A 220 -16.09 20.43 -6.65
C GLU A 220 -15.59 19.18 -5.91
N HIS A 221 -14.30 19.11 -5.59
CA HIS A 221 -13.68 17.97 -4.90
C HIS A 221 -13.64 18.11 -3.37
N ALA A 222 -14.24 19.15 -2.78
CA ALA A 222 -14.24 19.41 -1.34
C ALA A 222 -14.82 18.26 -0.48
N PHE A 223 -15.53 17.32 -1.09
CA PHE A 223 -16.03 16.11 -0.43
C PHE A 223 -14.93 15.07 -0.14
N MET A 224 -13.77 15.18 -0.77
CA MET A 224 -12.63 14.28 -0.58
C MET A 224 -11.69 14.82 0.49
N ASP A 225 -11.08 13.92 1.26
CA ASP A 225 -10.00 14.29 2.16
C ASP A 225 -8.76 14.75 1.37
N CYS A 226 -8.02 15.72 1.89
CA CYS A 226 -6.76 16.16 1.28
C CYS A 226 -5.81 14.98 1.03
N THR A 227 -5.83 13.99 1.92
CA THR A 227 -5.00 12.78 1.87
C THR A 227 -5.35 11.82 0.74
N ALA A 228 -6.49 11.99 0.06
CA ALA A 228 -6.82 11.19 -1.12
C ALA A 228 -5.88 11.51 -2.30
N CYS A 229 -5.54 12.80 -2.47
CA CYS A 229 -4.61 13.28 -3.51
C CYS A 229 -3.21 13.54 -2.94
N HIS A 230 -3.11 13.96 -1.68
CA HIS A 230 -1.86 14.27 -0.97
C HIS A 230 -1.55 13.18 0.07
N LEU A 231 -1.11 12.02 -0.42
CA LEU A 231 -0.86 10.85 0.41
C LEU A 231 0.34 11.07 1.32
N PHE A 232 0.11 11.10 2.64
CA PHE A 232 1.16 11.18 3.63
C PHE A 232 1.62 9.77 4.06
N HIS A 233 2.92 9.53 4.05
CA HIS A 233 3.55 8.31 4.54
C HIS A 233 4.60 8.64 5.58
N ALA A 234 4.37 8.21 6.82
CA ALA A 234 5.31 8.41 7.92
C ALA A 234 6.56 7.54 7.73
N GLU A 235 7.75 8.16 7.76
CA GLU A 235 9.03 7.44 7.74
C GLU A 235 9.58 7.23 9.15
N ASN A 236 9.27 8.16 10.06
CA ASN A 236 9.68 8.12 11.45
C ASN A 236 8.72 8.96 12.32
N GLU A 237 9.03 9.09 13.61
CA GLU A 237 8.19 9.77 14.60
C GLU A 237 7.97 11.27 14.33
N ASN A 238 8.85 11.92 13.56
CA ASN A 238 8.85 13.38 13.38
C ASN A 238 8.65 13.80 11.92
N ALA A 239 8.90 12.92 10.96
CA ALA A 239 8.82 13.23 9.55
C ALA A 239 8.23 12.08 8.71
N GLY A 240 7.58 12.47 7.61
CA GLY A 240 7.14 11.58 6.54
C GLY A 240 7.24 12.27 5.19
N ARG A 241 6.83 11.58 4.12
CA ARG A 241 6.73 12.14 2.77
C ARG A 241 5.28 12.38 2.40
N ILE A 242 5.03 13.44 1.65
CA ILE A 242 3.75 13.65 0.96
C ILE A 242 3.94 13.36 -0.52
N PHE A 243 3.26 12.33 -1.00
CA PHE A 243 3.15 11.99 -2.41
C PHE A 243 1.94 12.68 -3.02
N LYS A 244 2.03 13.02 -4.31
CA LYS A 244 0.88 13.53 -5.06
C LYS A 244 0.34 12.42 -5.95
N ASN A 245 -0.77 11.84 -5.52
CA ASN A 245 -1.63 11.04 -6.37
C ASN A 245 -2.40 12.00 -7.28
N GLY A 246 -2.35 11.79 -8.58
CA GLY A 246 -2.89 12.78 -9.50
C GLY A 246 -2.37 12.67 -10.91
N ASN A 247 -1.71 11.55 -11.25
CA ASN A 247 -1.56 11.27 -12.67
C ASN A 247 -2.95 10.99 -13.30
N GLY A 248 -3.07 11.03 -14.61
CA GLY A 248 -4.37 10.87 -15.27
C GLY A 248 -5.15 9.61 -14.84
N LYS A 249 -4.48 8.49 -14.54
CA LYS A 249 -5.12 7.24 -14.11
C LYS A 249 -5.79 7.37 -12.73
N PHE A 250 -5.30 8.25 -11.86
CA PHE A 250 -5.96 8.55 -10.59
C PHE A 250 -7.35 9.12 -10.79
N CYS A 251 -7.48 10.14 -11.63
CA CYS A 251 -8.77 10.78 -11.93
C CYS A 251 -9.76 9.76 -12.50
N LEU A 252 -9.25 8.84 -13.33
CA LEU A 252 -10.03 7.76 -13.94
C LEU A 252 -10.53 6.72 -12.93
N LEU A 253 -9.97 6.63 -11.71
CA LEU A 253 -10.54 5.80 -10.64
C LEU A 253 -11.99 6.15 -10.32
N CYS A 254 -12.38 7.42 -10.49
CA CYS A 254 -13.77 7.87 -10.34
C CYS A 254 -14.39 8.15 -11.71
N HIS A 255 -13.72 8.93 -12.55
CA HIS A 255 -14.27 9.50 -13.78
C HIS A 255 -14.27 8.57 -15.00
N GLU A 256 -13.58 7.42 -14.97
CA GLU A 256 -13.67 6.49 -16.11
C GLU A 256 -15.02 5.76 -16.10
N LYS A 257 -15.69 5.79 -17.26
CA LYS A 257 -16.92 5.05 -17.50
C LYS A 257 -16.66 3.55 -17.46
N LYS A 258 -17.21 2.88 -16.44
CA LYS A 258 -17.10 1.43 -16.25
C LYS A 258 -18.48 0.82 -16.00
N PRO A 259 -18.73 -0.43 -16.44
CA PRO A 259 -20.03 -1.09 -16.27
C PRO A 259 -20.39 -1.37 -14.79
N PHE A 260 -19.38 -1.45 -13.92
CA PHE A 260 -19.54 -1.72 -12.49
C PHE A 260 -19.59 -0.45 -11.62
N LYS A 261 -19.73 0.73 -12.23
CA LYS A 261 -19.85 2.01 -11.50
C LYS A 261 -21.19 2.67 -11.76
N ASP A 262 -21.69 3.39 -10.76
CA ASP A 262 -22.83 4.29 -10.93
C ASP A 262 -22.40 5.56 -11.67
N GLY A 263 -22.92 5.75 -12.89
CA GLY A 263 -22.62 6.90 -13.74
C GLY A 263 -23.41 8.16 -13.40
N GLU A 264 -24.38 8.10 -12.50
CA GLU A 264 -25.15 9.27 -12.05
C GLU A 264 -24.49 9.96 -10.84
N ALA A 265 -23.67 9.22 -10.08
CA ALA A 265 -23.05 9.71 -8.85
C ALA A 265 -21.85 10.65 -9.10
N VAL A 266 -21.05 10.37 -10.13
CA VAL A 266 -19.87 11.16 -10.53
C VAL A 266 -19.86 11.29 -12.05
N PRO A 267 -19.52 12.46 -12.63
CA PRO A 267 -19.39 12.61 -14.07
C PRO A 267 -18.38 11.61 -14.65
N GLN A 268 -18.82 10.76 -15.59
CA GLN A 268 -17.98 9.75 -16.22
C GLN A 268 -17.70 10.07 -17.69
N ILE A 269 -16.48 9.75 -18.12
CA ILE A 269 -15.98 9.92 -19.48
C ILE A 269 -15.46 8.60 -20.04
N VAL A 270 -15.39 8.50 -21.37
CA VAL A 270 -14.54 7.52 -22.04
C VAL A 270 -13.20 8.21 -22.27
N SER A 271 -12.18 7.89 -21.48
CA SER A 271 -10.90 8.61 -21.46
C SER A 271 -10.28 8.80 -22.86
N SER A 272 -10.28 7.74 -23.68
CA SER A 272 -9.72 7.81 -25.04
C SER A 272 -10.45 8.80 -25.95
N GLU A 273 -11.77 8.93 -25.84
CA GLU A 273 -12.57 9.86 -26.63
C GLU A 273 -12.33 11.29 -26.16
N HIS A 274 -12.40 11.52 -24.85
CA HIS A 274 -12.18 12.84 -24.26
C HIS A 274 -10.78 13.37 -24.56
N LEU A 275 -9.75 12.56 -24.40
CA LEU A 275 -8.36 12.97 -24.67
C LEU A 275 -8.13 13.20 -26.17
N ALA A 276 -8.76 12.44 -27.06
CA ALA A 276 -8.67 12.68 -28.51
C ALA A 276 -9.30 14.02 -28.92
N GLU A 277 -10.40 14.41 -28.28
CA GLU A 277 -11.02 15.72 -28.48
C GLU A 277 -10.13 16.86 -27.99
N MET A 278 -9.44 16.68 -26.87
CA MET A 278 -8.58 17.70 -26.25
C MET A 278 -7.14 17.73 -26.79
N ALA A 279 -6.74 16.74 -27.60
CA ALA A 279 -5.39 16.63 -28.16
C ALA A 279 -4.85 17.93 -28.80
N PRO A 280 -5.66 18.70 -29.57
CA PRO A 280 -5.20 19.97 -30.13
C PRO A 280 -4.81 21.01 -29.08
N ASP A 281 -5.51 21.04 -27.94
CA ASP A 281 -5.29 22.04 -26.89
C ASP A 281 -4.06 21.72 -26.04
N LEU A 282 -3.68 20.44 -25.93
CA LEU A 282 -2.48 19.98 -25.23
C LEU A 282 -1.21 20.01 -26.09
N ASN A 283 -1.32 20.31 -27.39
CA ASN A 283 -0.21 20.28 -28.35
C ASN A 283 0.58 18.95 -28.31
N MET A 284 -0.14 17.83 -28.22
CA MET A 284 0.39 16.45 -28.15
C MET A 284 -0.34 15.56 -29.15
N THR A 285 0.29 14.46 -29.57
CA THR A 285 -0.40 13.45 -30.40
C THR A 285 -1.29 12.54 -29.54
N PRO A 286 -2.34 11.91 -30.12
CA PRO A 286 -3.17 10.94 -29.42
C PRO A 286 -2.39 9.79 -28.76
N GLU A 287 -1.20 9.45 -29.27
CA GLU A 287 -0.32 8.43 -28.70
C GLU A 287 0.49 8.95 -27.50
N GLU A 288 0.81 10.24 -27.45
CA GLU A 288 1.59 10.85 -26.36
C GLU A 288 0.73 11.13 -25.13
N ILE A 289 -0.55 11.50 -25.33
CA ILE A 289 -1.43 11.96 -24.25
C ILE A 289 -1.66 10.91 -23.14
N PRO A 290 -1.89 9.60 -23.43
CA PRO A 290 -2.05 8.59 -22.38
C PRO A 290 -0.81 8.41 -21.49
N HIS A 291 0.37 8.81 -21.97
CA HIS A 291 1.63 8.77 -21.21
C HIS A 291 1.93 10.10 -20.50
N HIS A 292 1.17 11.15 -20.79
CA HIS A 292 1.34 12.44 -20.15
C HIS A 292 0.72 12.42 -18.74
N SER A 293 1.58 12.29 -17.72
CA SER A 293 1.13 12.10 -16.33
C SER A 293 0.18 13.19 -15.86
N ARG A 294 0.32 14.44 -16.31
CA ARG A 294 -0.50 15.58 -15.89
C ARG A 294 -1.66 15.93 -16.83
N ALA A 295 -1.98 15.12 -17.83
CA ALA A 295 -2.92 15.49 -18.91
C ALA A 295 -4.25 16.05 -18.38
N CYS A 296 -4.83 15.41 -17.36
CA CYS A 296 -6.08 15.87 -16.74
C CYS A 296 -5.89 17.18 -15.95
N LEU A 297 -4.79 17.30 -15.21
CA LEU A 297 -4.52 18.47 -14.37
C LEU A 297 -4.25 19.73 -15.20
N ASP A 298 -3.68 19.62 -16.39
CA ASP A 298 -3.34 20.81 -17.18
C ASP A 298 -4.59 21.60 -17.63
N CYS A 299 -5.74 20.93 -17.75
CA CYS A 299 -7.03 21.56 -18.04
C CYS A 299 -7.94 21.67 -16.81
N HIS A 300 -7.88 20.70 -15.89
CA HIS A 300 -8.83 20.59 -14.77
C HIS A 300 -8.28 21.04 -13.41
N PHE A 301 -7.09 21.64 -13.33
CA PHE A 301 -6.52 22.06 -12.04
C PHE A 301 -7.45 22.98 -11.24
N ASP A 302 -8.08 23.95 -11.91
CA ASP A 302 -8.97 24.93 -11.29
C ASP A 302 -10.32 24.35 -10.81
N PHE A 303 -10.58 23.04 -11.03
CA PHE A 303 -11.68 22.32 -10.38
C PHE A 303 -11.31 21.80 -8.97
N ILE A 304 -10.04 21.96 -8.59
CA ILE A 304 -9.48 21.45 -7.34
C ILE A 304 -8.87 22.61 -6.53
N HIS A 305 -8.07 23.45 -7.19
CA HIS A 305 -7.38 24.57 -6.56
C HIS A 305 -7.30 25.77 -7.50
N ASP A 306 -7.36 26.99 -6.97
CA ASP A 306 -7.01 28.19 -7.72
C ASP A 306 -5.53 28.14 -8.17
N SER A 307 -5.30 27.98 -9.48
CA SER A 307 -3.95 27.95 -10.05
C SER A 307 -3.13 29.20 -9.76
N GLU A 308 -3.74 30.37 -9.61
CA GLU A 308 -3.06 31.61 -9.27
C GLU A 308 -2.66 31.66 -7.79
N LEU A 309 -3.46 31.08 -6.91
CA LEU A 309 -3.12 30.91 -5.49
C LEU A 309 -1.88 30.02 -5.35
N ILE A 310 -1.86 28.89 -6.07
CA ILE A 310 -0.76 27.94 -6.02
C ILE A 310 0.51 28.52 -6.64
N LYS A 311 0.42 29.21 -7.79
CA LYS A 311 1.57 29.92 -8.40
C LYS A 311 2.20 30.95 -7.45
N LYS A 312 1.38 31.68 -6.67
CA LYS A 312 1.85 32.63 -5.65
C LYS A 312 2.47 31.92 -4.43
N GLY A 313 1.93 30.77 -4.04
CA GLY A 313 2.43 29.94 -2.93
C GLY A 313 3.69 29.11 -3.27
N VAL A 314 4.00 28.92 -4.56
CA VAL A 314 5.29 28.35 -5.01
C VAL A 314 6.43 29.37 -4.86
N ILE A 315 6.10 30.67 -4.77
CA ILE A 315 7.02 31.75 -4.36
C ILE A 315 6.97 31.91 -2.82
N VAL A 316 7.22 30.83 -2.09
CA VAL A 316 7.83 30.96 -0.77
C VAL A 316 9.22 30.41 -0.94
N ASP A 317 10.13 31.32 -1.29
CA ASP A 317 11.58 31.15 -1.16
C ASP A 317 11.84 30.54 0.22
N VAL A 318 12.25 29.27 0.21
CA VAL A 318 12.91 28.67 1.37
C VAL A 318 14.31 29.26 1.36
N GLN A 319 14.49 30.38 2.07
CA GLN A 319 15.77 30.74 2.67
C GLN A 319 15.96 29.95 3.96
#